data_AF-A0A4Q7ETJ2-F1
#
_entry.id   AF-A0A4Q7ETJ2-F1
#
_cell.length_a   1.000
_cell.length_b   1.000
_cell.length_c   1.000
_cell.angle_alpha   90.00
_cell.angle_beta   90.00
_cell.angle_gamma   90.00
#
_symmetry.space_group_name_H-M   'P 1'
#
loop_
_entity.id
_entity.type
_entity.pdbx_description
1 polymer ?
#
loop_
_entity_poly.entity_id
_entity_poly.type
_entity_poly.pdbx_seq_one_letter_code
_entity_poly.pdbx_strand_id
1 'polypeptide(L)'
;MPRSRREQEIRADRADGYRQGLQSQQTHEGKARGVGWCCRRAAAHHRECSYPSHRTGPISASGLTGSEVVSPAHIALAVLAFHCAGKDKETIVEQIQGHTSAVSTFVPRSTEAINCAKIFYGGGCNYTSFLPRGCSRTRSAHPDGASSWSSNAHGNARRKSLRFVEQGADVPDELVRAVTNGDATFLCGAGVSFRVKLPSFKQLTERVYARLGEAPDDEAAEHNAIESEEYDRALRSLEKRTHRPGTPSRVREAVAQELSPPAVPFPDHLALVELSRDRDGRPRLLTTNFDTLFERAAHDAGMLNVPSYAGVSMPRAGGDRDHGILHLHGRIADATLNLGLTDLILTSADFGEAYLRSGWASRYIEDRMRLGTLVLVGYGAEDAAMRLLLETLDADRDRFRDLHDIYAFELGTPISASIWKAKGIKPIEFSSYDAIYDTLAEFARYAKQPADYRRERLGQILGTGSVGGS
;
A
#
# COMPACT_ATOMS: atom_id res chain seq x y z
N MET A 1 -8.84 -33.85 53.94
CA MET A 1 -7.90 -32.71 54.03
C MET A 1 -8.58 -31.49 53.42
N PRO A 2 -8.88 -30.44 54.20
CA PRO A 2 -9.69 -29.32 53.74
C PRO A 2 -8.84 -28.30 52.97
N ARG A 3 -9.38 -27.75 51.87
CA ARG A 3 -8.77 -26.64 51.12
C ARG A 3 -8.72 -25.39 52.01
N SER A 4 -7.55 -24.74 52.04
CA SER A 4 -7.24 -23.63 52.94
C SER A 4 -8.08 -22.40 52.66
N ARG A 5 -8.56 -21.75 53.75
CA ARG A 5 -9.32 -20.48 53.80
C ARG A 5 -8.78 -19.32 52.93
N ARG A 6 -7.52 -19.37 52.48
CA ARG A 6 -6.88 -18.32 51.67
C ARG A 6 -7.37 -18.23 50.22
N GLU A 7 -7.96 -19.29 49.67
CA GLU A 7 -8.43 -19.28 48.27
C GLU A 7 -9.88 -18.73 48.12
N GLN A 8 -10.63 -18.64 49.22
CA GLN A 8 -12.00 -18.10 49.21
C GLN A 8 -12.03 -16.58 49.37
N GLU A 9 -11.09 -15.98 50.09
CA GLU A 9 -11.01 -14.52 50.27
C GLU A 9 -10.54 -13.79 49.00
N ILE A 10 -9.67 -14.39 48.18
CA ILE A 10 -9.18 -13.79 46.92
C ILE A 10 -10.26 -13.73 45.82
N ARG A 11 -11.28 -14.60 45.89
CA ARG A 11 -12.42 -14.58 44.95
C ARG A 11 -13.50 -13.56 45.32
N ALA A 12 -13.60 -13.16 46.58
CA ALA A 12 -14.56 -12.14 47.02
C ALA A 12 -14.11 -10.73 46.61
N ASP A 13 -12.83 -10.39 46.78
CA ASP A 13 -12.27 -9.07 46.41
C ASP A 13 -12.31 -8.78 44.90
N ARG A 14 -12.26 -9.82 44.05
CA ARG A 14 -12.39 -9.66 42.59
C ARG A 14 -13.82 -9.41 42.11
N ALA A 15 -14.84 -9.73 42.91
CA ALA A 15 -16.24 -9.52 42.54
C ALA A 15 -16.73 -8.09 42.87
N ASP A 16 -16.20 -7.48 43.94
CA ASP A 16 -16.59 -6.12 44.36
C ASP A 16 -15.93 -5.03 43.52
N GLY A 17 -14.70 -5.24 43.03
CA GLY A 17 -14.04 -4.32 42.08
C GLY A 17 -14.74 -4.18 40.74
N TYR A 18 -15.43 -5.24 40.27
CA TYR A 18 -16.18 -5.21 39.00
C TYR A 18 -17.52 -4.46 39.14
N ARG A 19 -18.10 -4.46 40.35
CA ARG A 19 -19.39 -3.81 40.61
C ARG A 19 -19.24 -2.29 40.84
N GLN A 20 -18.10 -1.83 41.36
CA GLN A 20 -17.79 -0.40 41.48
C GLN A 20 -17.39 0.27 40.14
N GLY A 21 -16.78 -0.46 39.20
CA GLY A 21 -16.43 0.07 37.88
C GLY A 21 -17.63 0.31 36.93
N LEU A 22 -18.72 -0.42 37.13
CA LEU A 22 -19.97 -0.26 36.35
C LEU A 22 -20.81 0.93 36.82
N GLN A 23 -20.67 1.37 38.07
CA GLN A 23 -21.39 2.52 38.62
C GLN A 23 -20.71 3.87 38.30
N SER A 24 -19.41 3.89 37.99
CA SER A 24 -18.70 5.10 37.55
C SER A 24 -18.81 5.40 36.06
N GLN A 25 -19.26 4.44 35.24
CA GLN A 25 -19.53 4.67 33.81
C GLN A 25 -20.94 5.25 33.53
N GLN A 26 -21.87 5.18 34.49
CA GLN A 26 -23.23 5.73 34.33
C GLN A 26 -23.38 7.21 34.74
N THR A 27 -22.33 7.87 35.24
CA THR A 27 -22.40 9.28 35.69
C THR A 27 -21.71 10.27 34.75
N HIS A 28 -21.19 9.83 33.59
CA HIS A 28 -20.58 10.69 32.58
C HIS A 28 -21.33 10.78 31.23
N GLU A 29 -22.56 10.28 31.13
CA GLU A 29 -23.46 10.50 29.96
C GLU A 29 -24.26 11.82 30.03
N GLY A 30 -23.83 12.75 30.89
CA GLY A 30 -24.52 14.00 31.15
C GLY A 30 -23.81 15.26 30.66
N LYS A 31 -23.14 15.27 29.49
CA LYS A 31 -22.68 16.51 28.80
C LYS A 31 -22.04 16.25 27.42
N ALA A 32 -22.85 15.81 26.44
CA ALA A 32 -22.51 15.93 25.02
C ALA A 32 -23.79 15.91 24.14
N ARG A 33 -24.76 16.76 24.48
CA ARG A 33 -25.88 17.09 23.59
C ARG A 33 -25.48 18.28 22.74
N GLY A 34 -25.16 18.07 21.47
CA GLY A 34 -24.94 19.21 20.58
C GLY A 34 -24.37 19.00 19.19
N VAL A 35 -24.48 17.83 18.53
CA VAL A 35 -24.38 17.75 17.06
C VAL A 35 -25.15 16.52 16.56
N GLY A 36 -26.48 16.61 16.51
CA GLY A 36 -27.37 15.47 16.23
C GLY A 36 -28.70 15.87 15.61
N TRP A 37 -28.66 16.84 14.70
CA TRP A 37 -29.82 17.45 14.03
C TRP A 37 -29.50 17.70 12.54
N CYS A 38 -29.14 16.66 11.79
CA CYS A 38 -29.19 16.69 10.32
C CYS A 38 -29.46 15.33 9.66
N CYS A 39 -29.17 14.19 10.31
CA CYS A 39 -29.43 12.86 9.72
C CYS A 39 -30.83 12.28 9.97
N ARG A 40 -31.81 13.06 10.46
CA ARG A 40 -33.17 12.57 10.79
C ARG A 40 -34.27 12.89 9.76
N ARG A 41 -33.92 13.39 8.56
CA ARG A 41 -34.91 13.68 7.49
C ARG A 41 -34.79 12.83 6.21
N ALA A 42 -33.82 11.92 6.10
CA ALA A 42 -33.66 11.05 4.94
C ALA A 42 -34.15 9.59 5.15
N ALA A 43 -34.48 9.19 6.38
CA ALA A 43 -34.89 7.83 6.73
C ALA A 43 -36.43 7.63 6.85
N ALA A 44 -37.23 8.59 6.36
CA ALA A 44 -38.70 8.58 6.45
C ALA A 44 -39.42 8.35 5.10
N HIS A 45 -38.71 7.97 4.02
CA HIS A 45 -39.33 7.76 2.71
C HIS A 45 -39.13 6.37 2.06
N HIS A 46 -38.65 5.36 2.80
CA HIS A 46 -38.57 3.97 2.29
C HIS A 46 -38.99 2.91 3.32
N ARG A 47 -40.04 3.20 4.10
CA ARG A 47 -40.82 2.17 4.80
C ARG A 47 -42.26 2.19 4.29
N GLU A 48 -42.49 1.52 3.18
CA GLU A 48 -43.79 0.98 2.79
C GLU A 48 -43.56 0.00 1.63
N CYS A 49 -43.49 -1.29 1.98
CA CYS A 49 -43.99 -2.45 1.22
C CYS A 49 -43.39 -3.71 1.83
N SER A 50 -44.23 -4.44 2.56
CA SER A 50 -43.91 -5.70 3.21
C SER A 50 -44.71 -6.85 2.58
N TYR A 51 -44.01 -7.98 2.35
CA TYR A 51 -44.46 -9.40 2.26
C TYR A 51 -45.18 -9.93 0.98
N PRO A 52 -45.22 -11.27 0.70
CA PRO A 52 -44.77 -12.42 1.51
C PRO A 52 -43.93 -13.54 0.81
N SER A 53 -43.43 -14.45 1.65
CA SER A 53 -42.87 -15.77 1.36
C SER A 53 -43.89 -16.76 0.73
N HIS A 54 -43.49 -17.55 -0.28
CA HIS A 54 -43.68 -19.03 -0.35
C HIS A 54 -43.27 -19.67 -1.70
N ARG A 55 -42.64 -20.85 -1.56
CA ARG A 55 -42.71 -22.10 -2.36
C ARG A 55 -42.17 -22.19 -3.80
N THR A 56 -41.49 -23.32 -3.97
CA THR A 56 -41.00 -24.02 -5.16
C THR A 56 -42.09 -24.44 -6.15
N GLY A 57 -41.86 -24.22 -7.45
CA GLY A 57 -42.61 -24.77 -8.59
C GLY A 57 -42.35 -23.97 -9.88
N PRO A 58 -42.32 -24.59 -11.09
CA PRO A 58 -41.90 -23.93 -12.32
C PRO A 58 -43.06 -23.09 -12.90
N ILE A 59 -42.80 -21.85 -13.31
CA ILE A 59 -43.83 -21.00 -13.93
C ILE A 59 -43.61 -20.91 -15.45
N SER A 60 -44.63 -21.36 -16.15
CA SER A 60 -44.88 -21.27 -17.59
C SER A 60 -45.16 -19.84 -18.05
N ALA A 61 -44.72 -19.52 -19.27
CA ALA A 61 -44.95 -18.24 -19.94
C ALA A 61 -46.40 -18.09 -20.42
N SER A 62 -47.16 -17.17 -19.80
CA SER A 62 -48.27 -16.46 -20.45
C SER A 62 -48.87 -15.41 -19.50
N GLY A 63 -48.77 -14.13 -19.86
CA GLY A 63 -49.66 -13.08 -19.37
C GLY A 63 -49.06 -12.04 -18.42
N LEU A 64 -48.38 -11.02 -18.97
CA LEU A 64 -48.33 -9.69 -18.37
C LEU A 64 -48.46 -8.63 -19.47
N THR A 65 -49.67 -8.10 -19.62
CA THR A 65 -49.97 -6.85 -20.32
C THR A 65 -49.88 -5.72 -19.30
N GLY A 66 -48.87 -4.87 -19.41
CA GLY A 66 -48.73 -3.68 -18.56
C GLY A 66 -47.33 -3.08 -18.68
N SER A 67 -47.26 -1.81 -19.04
CA SER A 67 -46.03 -1.03 -19.18
C SER A 67 -45.38 -0.79 -17.81
N GLU A 68 -44.39 -1.59 -17.43
CA GLU A 68 -43.49 -1.30 -16.31
C GLU A 68 -42.13 -0.83 -16.83
N VAL A 69 -41.70 0.33 -16.34
CA VAL A 69 -40.41 0.97 -16.62
C VAL A 69 -39.30 0.10 -16.02
N VAL A 70 -38.52 -0.56 -16.87
CA VAL A 70 -37.36 -1.36 -16.43
C VAL A 70 -36.26 -0.41 -15.97
N SER A 71 -35.95 -0.42 -14.68
CA SER A 71 -34.84 0.38 -14.14
C SER A 71 -33.47 -0.20 -14.59
N PRO A 72 -32.43 0.63 -14.75
CA PRO A 72 -31.08 0.18 -15.12
C PRO A 72 -30.51 -0.90 -14.19
N ALA A 73 -30.94 -0.93 -12.93
CA ALA A 73 -30.54 -1.93 -11.96
C ALA A 73 -31.06 -3.34 -12.29
N HIS A 74 -32.24 -3.47 -12.90
CA HIS A 74 -32.80 -4.76 -13.33
C HIS A 74 -32.04 -5.35 -14.53
N ILE A 75 -31.58 -4.50 -15.44
CA ILE A 75 -30.73 -4.92 -16.58
C ILE A 75 -29.37 -5.39 -16.06
N ALA A 76 -28.77 -4.65 -15.12
CA ALA A 76 -27.51 -5.06 -14.49
C ALA A 76 -27.63 -6.38 -13.74
N LEU A 77 -28.74 -6.60 -13.00
CA LEU A 77 -29.00 -7.87 -12.32
C LEU A 77 -29.21 -9.04 -13.30
N ALA A 78 -29.90 -8.81 -14.42
CA ALA A 78 -30.10 -9.83 -15.44
C ALA A 78 -28.76 -10.24 -16.09
N VAL A 79 -27.89 -9.28 -16.42
CA VAL A 79 -26.56 -9.55 -16.98
C VAL A 79 -25.67 -10.31 -15.99
N LEU A 80 -25.70 -9.94 -14.70
CA LEU A 80 -25.01 -10.67 -13.63
C LEU A 80 -25.55 -12.10 -13.46
N ALA A 81 -26.87 -12.29 -13.51
CA ALA A 81 -27.50 -13.61 -13.39
C ALA A 81 -27.15 -14.53 -14.58
N PHE A 82 -27.06 -13.99 -15.80
CA PHE A 82 -26.66 -14.75 -17.00
C PHE A 82 -25.16 -15.08 -17.02
N HIS A 83 -24.30 -14.18 -16.52
CA HIS A 83 -22.86 -14.42 -16.43
C HIS A 83 -22.52 -15.52 -15.41
N CYS A 84 -23.23 -15.57 -14.27
CA CYS A 84 -23.10 -16.64 -13.28
C CYS A 84 -23.60 -18.01 -13.78
N ALA A 85 -24.38 -18.05 -14.87
CA ALA A 85 -24.93 -19.28 -15.44
C ALA A 85 -24.09 -19.89 -16.59
N GLY A 86 -22.92 -19.31 -16.91
CA GLY A 86 -21.92 -19.90 -17.81
C GLY A 86 -22.32 -19.98 -19.29
N LYS A 87 -23.21 -19.11 -19.77
CA LYS A 87 -23.61 -19.07 -21.20
C LYS A 87 -22.75 -18.10 -22.02
N ASP A 88 -22.55 -18.43 -23.30
CA ASP A 88 -21.73 -17.66 -24.24
C ASP A 88 -22.33 -16.28 -24.60
N LYS A 89 -21.48 -15.39 -25.12
CA LYS A 89 -21.80 -13.99 -25.43
C LYS A 89 -22.82 -13.82 -26.54
N GLU A 90 -22.86 -14.73 -27.52
CA GLU A 90 -23.68 -14.58 -28.73
C GLU A 90 -25.15 -14.87 -28.43
N THR A 91 -25.44 -15.83 -27.55
CA THR A 91 -26.81 -16.14 -27.10
C THR A 91 -27.45 -14.99 -26.31
N ILE A 92 -26.64 -14.20 -25.57
CA ILE A 92 -27.10 -13.08 -24.74
C ILE A 92 -27.55 -11.88 -25.60
N VAL A 93 -26.88 -11.63 -26.72
CA VAL A 93 -27.16 -10.48 -27.58
C VAL A 93 -28.44 -10.68 -28.39
N GLU A 94 -28.68 -11.90 -28.90
CA GLU A 94 -29.90 -12.23 -29.66
C GLU A 94 -31.18 -12.14 -28.80
N GLN A 95 -31.13 -12.58 -27.53
CA GLN A 95 -32.30 -12.51 -26.64
C GLN A 95 -32.61 -11.09 -26.14
N ILE A 96 -31.59 -10.22 -26.02
CA ILE A 96 -31.80 -8.81 -25.65
C ILE A 96 -32.36 -8.01 -26.83
N GLN A 97 -31.92 -8.29 -28.06
CA GLN A 97 -32.41 -7.59 -29.27
C GLN A 97 -33.85 -7.96 -29.65
N GLY A 98 -34.36 -9.12 -29.21
CA GLY A 98 -35.75 -9.52 -29.38
C GLY A 98 -36.79 -8.77 -28.53
N HIS A 99 -36.38 -7.88 -27.61
CA HIS A 99 -37.28 -7.21 -26.65
C HIS A 99 -37.28 -5.67 -26.68
N THR A 100 -36.61 -5.03 -27.65
CA THR A 100 -36.60 -3.55 -27.75
C THR A 100 -36.95 -3.06 -29.15
N SER A 101 -38.22 -3.15 -29.49
CA SER A 101 -38.84 -2.38 -30.57
C SER A 101 -39.97 -1.49 -30.02
N ALA A 102 -39.73 -0.77 -28.92
CA ALA A 102 -40.59 0.34 -28.48
C ALA A 102 -39.96 1.15 -27.33
N VAL A 103 -38.91 1.95 -27.55
CA VAL A 103 -38.69 3.21 -26.83
C VAL A 103 -37.84 4.14 -27.72
N SER A 104 -38.50 4.93 -28.56
CA SER A 104 -37.91 6.19 -29.03
C SER A 104 -38.20 7.26 -27.96
N THR A 105 -37.32 8.26 -27.86
CA THR A 105 -37.35 9.40 -26.91
C THR A 105 -36.95 9.12 -25.45
N PHE A 106 -35.65 9.04 -25.21
CA PHE A 106 -35.06 9.54 -23.96
C PHE A 106 -33.72 10.21 -24.25
N VAL A 107 -33.63 11.52 -24.00
CA VAL A 107 -32.38 12.30 -24.09
C VAL A 107 -31.97 12.64 -22.66
N PRO A 108 -30.88 12.06 -22.10
CA PRO A 108 -30.34 12.53 -20.84
C PRO A 108 -29.42 13.73 -21.06
N ARG A 109 -29.78 14.88 -20.48
CA ARG A 109 -28.87 16.02 -20.29
C ARG A 109 -28.02 15.80 -19.03
N SER A 110 -26.94 15.03 -19.13
CA SER A 110 -25.78 15.14 -18.23
C SER A 110 -24.60 14.34 -18.78
N THR A 111 -23.41 14.91 -18.72
CA THR A 111 -22.15 14.35 -19.26
C THR A 111 -21.64 13.13 -18.47
N GLU A 112 -22.32 12.71 -17.41
CA GLU A 112 -21.90 11.62 -16.52
C GLU A 112 -22.33 10.22 -17.01
N ALA A 113 -23.32 10.12 -17.91
CA ALA A 113 -23.79 8.82 -18.41
C ALA A 113 -22.94 8.22 -19.55
N ILE A 114 -22.09 9.03 -20.21
CA ILE A 114 -21.25 8.57 -21.34
C ILE A 114 -19.96 7.88 -20.87
N ASN A 115 -19.54 8.08 -19.62
CA ASN A 115 -18.29 7.50 -19.11
C ASN A 115 -18.42 6.09 -18.52
N CYS A 116 -19.61 5.67 -18.07
CA CYS A 116 -19.79 4.33 -17.49
C CYS A 116 -19.75 3.18 -18.52
N ALA A 117 -19.96 3.45 -19.81
CA ALA A 117 -19.92 2.43 -20.87
C ALA A 117 -18.53 2.24 -21.51
N LYS A 118 -17.56 3.15 -21.26
CA LYS A 118 -16.21 3.08 -21.84
C LYS A 118 -15.21 2.25 -21.03
N ILE A 119 -15.56 1.85 -19.81
CA ILE A 119 -14.65 1.13 -18.90
C ILE A 119 -14.68 -0.40 -19.14
N PHE A 120 -15.66 -0.94 -19.87
CA PHE A 120 -15.86 -2.40 -19.99
C PHE A 120 -15.48 -3.05 -21.33
N TYR A 121 -15.12 -2.30 -22.38
CA TYR A 121 -14.70 -2.89 -23.65
C TYR A 121 -13.51 -2.13 -24.26
N GLY A 122 -12.31 -2.65 -24.02
CA GLY A 122 -11.12 -2.28 -24.77
C GLY A 122 -11.16 -2.90 -26.18
N GLY A 123 -11.13 -2.06 -27.21
CA GLY A 123 -11.01 -2.46 -28.60
C GLY A 123 -11.03 -1.25 -29.52
N GLY A 124 -9.90 -0.99 -30.21
CA GLY A 124 -9.79 0.11 -31.15
C GLY A 124 -10.59 -0.14 -32.44
N CYS A 125 -11.10 0.93 -33.04
CA CYS A 125 -11.47 1.00 -34.45
C CYS A 125 -11.48 2.47 -34.93
N ASN A 126 -10.75 2.73 -36.01
CA ASN A 126 -10.82 3.93 -36.84
C ASN A 126 -12.22 4.09 -37.44
N TYR A 127 -12.82 5.29 -37.40
CA TYR A 127 -13.73 5.74 -38.45
C TYR A 127 -13.73 7.26 -38.62
N THR A 128 -13.50 7.64 -39.86
CA THR A 128 -13.65 8.96 -40.47
C THR A 128 -15.10 9.46 -40.48
N SER A 129 -15.24 10.79 -40.45
CA SER A 129 -16.36 11.61 -40.96
C SER A 129 -17.75 11.44 -40.34
N PHE A 130 -18.32 12.53 -39.80
CA PHE A 130 -19.47 13.25 -40.37
C PHE A 130 -19.79 14.50 -39.53
N LEU A 131 -19.65 15.68 -40.14
CA LEU A 131 -20.22 16.94 -39.64
C LEU A 131 -21.73 16.98 -39.90
N PRO A 132 -22.47 17.83 -39.17
CA PRO A 132 -23.32 18.77 -39.87
C PRO A 132 -23.07 20.22 -39.49
N ARG A 133 -23.11 21.01 -40.57
CA ARG A 133 -23.00 22.45 -40.75
C ARG A 133 -23.83 23.29 -39.78
N GLY A 134 -23.26 24.46 -39.43
CA GLY A 134 -23.97 25.73 -39.59
C GLY A 134 -24.01 26.65 -38.37
N CYS A 135 -23.07 27.60 -38.29
CA CYS A 135 -23.45 29.02 -38.28
C CYS A 135 -22.26 29.91 -38.62
N SER A 136 -22.48 30.80 -39.57
CA SER A 136 -21.57 31.72 -40.23
C SER A 136 -21.32 32.99 -39.42
N ARG A 137 -20.07 33.52 -39.46
CA ARG A 137 -19.76 34.93 -39.80
C ARG A 137 -18.24 35.16 -40.00
N THR A 138 -17.87 35.32 -41.27
CA THR A 138 -16.96 36.33 -41.89
C THR A 138 -15.66 36.73 -41.17
N ARG A 139 -14.47 36.34 -41.72
CA ARG A 139 -13.50 37.14 -42.55
C ARG A 139 -12.73 38.21 -41.76
N SER A 140 -11.41 38.43 -41.89
CA SER A 140 -10.43 38.09 -42.93
C SER A 140 -9.00 38.52 -42.52
N ALA A 141 -8.01 37.83 -43.11
CA ALA A 141 -6.70 38.34 -43.59
C ALA A 141 -5.54 38.67 -42.60
N HIS A 142 -4.47 37.88 -42.74
CA HIS A 142 -3.03 38.24 -42.57
C HIS A 142 -2.62 39.39 -43.52
N PRO A 143 -1.42 40.04 -43.42
CA PRO A 143 -0.14 39.51 -42.94
C PRO A 143 0.79 40.50 -42.18
N ASP A 144 2.01 40.01 -41.89
CA ASP A 144 3.27 40.73 -41.62
C ASP A 144 3.58 41.29 -40.22
N GLY A 145 4.80 41.02 -39.77
CA GLY A 145 5.43 41.73 -38.65
C GLY A 145 6.35 40.87 -37.79
N ALA A 146 7.50 40.48 -38.34
CA ALA A 146 8.61 40.00 -37.54
C ALA A 146 8.99 41.04 -36.46
N SER A 147 8.93 40.67 -35.18
CA SER A 147 9.67 41.37 -34.15
C SER A 147 10.18 40.38 -33.11
N SER A 148 11.50 40.36 -33.02
CA SER A 148 12.33 39.68 -32.04
C SER A 148 11.88 39.99 -30.62
N TRP A 149 11.46 38.97 -29.89
CA TRP A 149 11.51 38.98 -28.43
C TRP A 149 12.48 37.90 -27.99
N SER A 150 13.64 38.37 -27.57
CA SER A 150 14.71 37.63 -26.96
C SER A 150 14.19 36.80 -25.79
N SER A 151 14.18 35.48 -25.96
CA SER A 151 14.00 34.49 -24.91
C SER A 151 15.25 34.44 -24.01
N ASN A 152 15.44 35.46 -23.18
CA ASN A 152 16.43 35.46 -22.11
C ASN A 152 15.77 35.80 -20.76
N ALA A 153 14.98 34.85 -20.27
CA ALA A 153 14.55 34.82 -18.87
C ALA A 153 14.20 33.38 -18.44
N HIS A 154 15.06 32.41 -18.78
CA HIS A 154 15.12 31.16 -18.02
C HIS A 154 16.36 31.23 -17.14
N GLY A 155 16.22 32.00 -16.06
CA GLY A 155 17.13 31.92 -14.92
C GLY A 155 17.14 30.47 -14.45
N ASN A 156 18.24 29.78 -14.74
CA ASN A 156 18.56 28.44 -14.33
C ASN A 156 18.52 28.37 -12.79
N ALA A 157 17.34 28.13 -12.23
CA ALA A 157 17.20 27.70 -10.85
C ALA A 157 17.89 26.33 -10.78
N ARG A 158 19.18 26.34 -10.45
CA ARG A 158 19.94 25.12 -10.16
C ARG A 158 19.07 24.27 -9.24
N ARG A 159 18.47 23.20 -9.75
CA ARG A 159 17.97 22.12 -8.91
C ARG A 159 19.21 21.57 -8.23
N LYS A 160 19.46 22.06 -7.01
CA LYS A 160 20.55 21.59 -6.19
C LYS A 160 20.21 20.15 -5.84
N SER A 161 21.12 19.25 -6.17
CA SER A 161 21.08 17.84 -5.81
C SER A 161 22.45 17.51 -5.25
N LEU A 162 22.50 16.52 -4.35
CA LEU A 162 23.75 16.02 -3.80
C LEU A 162 24.05 14.65 -4.38
N ARG A 163 25.29 14.48 -4.80
CA ARG A 163 25.85 13.17 -5.13
C ARG A 163 26.76 12.70 -4.02
N PHE A 164 26.41 11.57 -3.39
CA PHE A 164 27.19 11.02 -2.28
C PHE A 164 28.40 10.22 -2.77
N VAL A 165 28.21 9.34 -3.76
CA VAL A 165 29.27 8.51 -4.37
C VAL A 165 29.41 8.82 -5.85
N GLU A 166 30.62 8.69 -6.41
CA GLU A 166 30.94 9.13 -7.79
C GLU A 166 30.03 8.47 -8.85
N GLN A 167 29.79 7.16 -8.70
CA GLN A 167 28.91 6.36 -9.57
C GLN A 167 27.45 6.34 -9.09
N GLY A 168 27.09 7.15 -8.09
CA GLY A 168 25.76 7.23 -7.52
C GLY A 168 24.86 8.20 -8.27
N ALA A 169 23.56 8.04 -8.08
CA ALA A 169 22.56 8.98 -8.57
C ALA A 169 22.58 10.29 -7.77
N ASP A 170 22.08 11.35 -8.40
CA ASP A 170 21.89 12.63 -7.73
C ASP A 170 20.64 12.58 -6.83
N VAL A 171 20.83 12.75 -5.53
CA VAL A 171 19.74 12.80 -4.54
C VAL A 171 19.21 14.23 -4.45
N PRO A 172 17.90 14.47 -4.62
CA PRO A 172 17.34 15.81 -4.59
C PRO A 172 17.55 16.51 -3.25
N ASP A 173 17.91 17.80 -3.27
CA ASP A 173 18.14 18.59 -2.05
C ASP A 173 16.93 18.59 -1.11
N GLU A 174 15.70 18.58 -1.64
CA GLU A 174 14.50 18.52 -0.82
C GLU A 174 14.40 17.23 -0.01
N LEU A 175 14.83 16.10 -0.59
CA LEU A 175 14.88 14.83 0.12
C LEU A 175 16.01 14.83 1.16
N VAL A 176 17.18 15.37 0.80
CA VAL A 176 18.30 15.55 1.75
C VAL A 176 17.85 16.35 2.96
N ARG A 177 17.13 17.46 2.75
CA ARG A 177 16.55 18.26 3.85
C ARG A 177 15.50 17.50 4.64
N ALA A 178 14.57 16.80 3.99
CA ALA A 178 13.55 16.03 4.67
C ALA A 178 14.15 14.97 5.61
N VAL A 179 15.18 14.26 5.15
CA VAL A 179 15.94 13.31 5.98
C VAL A 179 16.66 14.02 7.13
N THR A 180 17.39 15.10 6.85
CA THR A 180 18.16 15.84 7.88
C THR A 180 17.26 16.45 8.94
N ASN A 181 16.04 16.86 8.57
CA ASN A 181 15.06 17.43 9.49
C ASN A 181 14.22 16.36 10.22
N GLY A 182 14.45 15.07 9.97
CA GLY A 182 13.63 14.00 10.55
C GLY A 182 12.17 14.03 10.09
N ASP A 183 11.91 14.53 8.88
CA ASP A 183 10.60 14.61 8.23
C ASP A 183 10.42 13.52 7.15
N ALA A 184 11.44 12.70 6.92
CA ALA A 184 11.36 11.53 6.06
C ALA A 184 11.05 10.27 6.88
N THR A 185 10.36 9.31 6.26
CA THR A 185 10.20 7.94 6.76
C THR A 185 10.59 6.98 5.65
N PHE A 186 11.50 6.05 5.94
CA PHE A 186 11.88 5.01 5.00
C PHE A 186 10.92 3.82 5.13
N LEU A 187 10.33 3.41 4.01
CA LEU A 187 9.54 2.19 3.86
C LEU A 187 10.39 1.15 3.13
N CYS A 188 10.87 0.17 3.89
CA CYS A 188 11.81 -0.84 3.41
C CYS A 188 11.11 -2.15 3.07
N GLY A 189 11.34 -2.66 1.86
CA GLY A 189 10.84 -3.95 1.40
C GLY A 189 11.91 -5.05 1.36
N ALA A 190 11.53 -6.21 0.83
CA ALA A 190 12.34 -7.43 0.86
C ALA A 190 13.67 -7.30 0.12
N GLY A 191 13.75 -6.40 -0.86
CA GLY A 191 14.97 -6.12 -1.62
C GLY A 191 16.13 -5.60 -0.76
N VAL A 192 15.86 -5.03 0.42
CA VAL A 192 16.91 -4.64 1.39
C VAL A 192 17.64 -5.87 1.94
N SER A 193 16.93 -6.98 2.11
CA SER A 193 17.48 -8.20 2.68
C SER A 193 18.13 -9.14 1.63
N PHE A 194 18.18 -8.73 0.35
CA PHE A 194 18.73 -9.58 -0.72
C PHE A 194 20.24 -9.80 -0.60
N ARG A 195 21.01 -8.77 -0.22
CA ARG A 195 22.49 -8.88 -0.11
C ARG A 195 22.92 -9.81 1.03
N VAL A 196 22.08 -9.97 2.05
CA VAL A 196 22.25 -10.94 3.14
C VAL A 196 21.59 -12.30 2.85
N LYS A 197 21.23 -12.57 1.58
CA LYS A 197 20.73 -13.86 1.07
C LYS A 197 19.37 -14.31 1.60
N LEU A 198 18.56 -13.40 2.15
CA LEU A 198 17.15 -13.70 2.40
C LEU A 198 16.37 -13.78 1.08
N PRO A 199 15.39 -14.68 0.99
CA PRO A 199 14.64 -14.93 -0.24
C PRO A 199 13.70 -13.77 -0.59
N SER A 200 13.43 -13.58 -1.88
CA SER A 200 12.25 -12.81 -2.34
C SER A 200 10.95 -13.53 -1.96
N PHE A 201 9.79 -12.88 -2.11
CA PHE A 201 8.52 -13.52 -1.77
C PHE A 201 8.22 -14.78 -2.60
N LYS A 202 8.60 -14.76 -3.88
CA LYS A 202 8.60 -15.94 -4.76
C LYS A 202 9.46 -17.07 -4.18
N GLN A 203 10.74 -16.77 -3.94
CA GLN A 203 11.71 -17.77 -3.44
C GLN A 203 11.30 -18.30 -2.06
N LEU A 204 10.72 -17.46 -1.21
CA LEU A 204 10.19 -17.85 0.09
C LEU A 204 9.05 -18.85 -0.09
N THR A 205 8.12 -18.58 -1.02
CA THR A 205 7.01 -19.49 -1.33
C THR A 205 7.53 -20.84 -1.80
N GLU A 206 8.44 -20.85 -2.78
CA GLU A 206 9.09 -22.08 -3.29
C GLU A 206 9.77 -22.88 -2.16
N ARG A 207 10.51 -22.22 -1.27
CA ARG A 207 11.17 -22.86 -0.13
C ARG A 207 10.18 -23.39 0.90
N VAL A 208 9.08 -22.68 1.15
CA VAL A 208 8.01 -23.15 2.06
C VAL A 208 7.37 -24.43 1.54
N TYR A 209 7.04 -24.51 0.24
CA TYR A 209 6.55 -25.74 -0.39
C TYR A 209 7.54 -26.90 -0.18
N ALA A 210 8.81 -26.67 -0.54
CA ALA A 210 9.87 -27.67 -0.40
C ALA A 210 10.05 -28.13 1.05
N ARG A 211 10.02 -27.21 2.01
CA ARG A 211 10.18 -27.48 3.45
C ARG A 211 9.02 -28.29 4.03
N LEU A 212 7.80 -28.06 3.54
CA LEU A 212 6.63 -28.83 3.97
C LEU A 212 6.53 -30.21 3.29
N GLY A 213 7.35 -30.45 2.27
CA GLY A 213 7.30 -31.68 1.46
C GLY A 213 6.09 -31.70 0.51
N GLU A 214 5.65 -30.52 0.08
CA GLU A 214 4.45 -30.29 -0.71
C GLU A 214 4.84 -29.77 -2.11
N ALA A 215 4.04 -30.07 -3.12
CA ALA A 215 4.23 -29.57 -4.48
C ALA A 215 3.08 -28.64 -4.88
N PRO A 216 3.34 -27.58 -5.67
CA PRO A 216 2.27 -26.77 -6.26
C PRO A 216 1.27 -27.59 -7.08
N ASP A 217 1.74 -28.68 -7.71
CA ASP A 217 0.92 -29.55 -8.55
C ASP A 217 -0.04 -30.45 -7.75
N ASP A 218 0.08 -30.48 -6.42
CA ASP A 218 -0.86 -31.19 -5.54
C ASP A 218 -2.27 -30.54 -5.57
N GLU A 219 -2.38 -29.27 -5.98
CA GLU A 219 -3.63 -28.54 -6.11
C GLU A 219 -3.57 -27.58 -7.32
N ALA A 220 -4.47 -27.75 -8.29
CA ALA A 220 -4.46 -26.97 -9.55
C ALA A 220 -4.59 -25.46 -9.31
N ALA A 221 -5.32 -25.05 -8.27
CA ALA A 221 -5.42 -23.65 -7.89
C ALA A 221 -4.08 -23.06 -7.39
N GLU A 222 -3.26 -23.87 -6.72
CA GLU A 222 -1.93 -23.47 -6.24
C GLU A 222 -0.95 -23.31 -7.40
N HIS A 223 -0.92 -24.28 -8.31
CA HIS A 223 -0.14 -24.20 -9.55
C HIS A 223 -0.45 -22.93 -10.35
N ASN A 224 -1.74 -22.70 -10.66
CA ASN A 224 -2.18 -21.53 -11.42
C ASN A 224 -1.85 -20.20 -10.71
N ALA A 225 -1.96 -20.17 -9.39
CA ALA A 225 -1.62 -18.98 -8.60
C ALA A 225 -0.12 -18.67 -8.66
N ILE A 226 0.74 -19.68 -8.56
CA ILE A 226 2.20 -19.50 -8.67
C ILE A 226 2.59 -19.06 -10.09
N GLU A 227 1.99 -19.65 -11.13
CA GLU A 227 2.22 -19.22 -12.52
C GLU A 227 1.80 -17.77 -12.77
N SER A 228 0.74 -17.32 -12.08
CA SER A 228 0.23 -15.95 -12.15
C SER A 228 0.93 -14.97 -11.19
N GLU A 229 1.99 -15.41 -10.50
CA GLU A 229 2.71 -14.65 -9.47
C GLU A 229 1.84 -14.22 -8.27
N GLU A 230 0.71 -14.89 -8.05
CA GLU A 230 -0.23 -14.70 -6.92
C GLU A 230 0.19 -15.57 -5.71
N TYR A 231 1.43 -15.39 -5.26
CA TYR A 231 2.03 -16.22 -4.21
C TYR A 231 1.25 -16.19 -2.88
N ASP A 232 0.63 -15.07 -2.54
CA ASP A 232 -0.22 -14.90 -1.36
C ASP A 232 -1.48 -15.79 -1.42
N ARG A 233 -2.01 -16.05 -2.62
CA ARG A 233 -3.13 -16.97 -2.84
C ARG A 233 -2.69 -18.42 -2.80
N ALA A 234 -1.52 -18.74 -3.38
CA ALA A 234 -0.93 -20.08 -3.28
C ALA A 234 -0.70 -20.46 -1.82
N LEU A 235 -0.06 -19.57 -1.04
CA LEU A 235 0.17 -19.77 0.39
C LEU A 235 -1.14 -19.87 1.19
N ARG A 236 -2.19 -19.14 0.81
CA ARG A 236 -3.52 -19.27 1.43
C ARG A 236 -4.11 -20.67 1.23
N SER A 237 -4.04 -21.19 0.01
CA SER A 237 -4.53 -22.52 -0.32
C SER A 237 -3.72 -23.59 0.42
N LEU A 238 -2.38 -23.47 0.37
CA LEU A 238 -1.46 -24.38 1.07
C LEU A 238 -1.72 -24.39 2.58
N GLU A 239 -1.87 -23.21 3.20
CA GLU A 239 -2.18 -23.08 4.61
C GLU A 239 -3.51 -23.77 4.91
N LYS A 240 -4.56 -23.52 4.11
CA LYS A 240 -5.89 -24.13 4.31
C LYS A 240 -5.85 -25.66 4.21
N ARG A 241 -5.16 -26.24 3.22
CA ARG A 241 -5.14 -27.70 3.00
C ARG A 241 -4.24 -28.44 3.99
N THR A 242 -3.19 -27.78 4.49
CA THR A 242 -2.25 -28.39 5.45
C THR A 242 -2.59 -28.10 6.92
N HIS A 243 -3.53 -27.17 7.18
CA HIS A 243 -3.91 -26.79 8.54
C HIS A 243 -4.58 -27.94 9.29
N ARG A 244 -4.12 -28.18 10.53
CA ARG A 244 -4.76 -29.09 11.48
C ARG A 244 -5.47 -28.26 12.55
N PRO A 245 -6.78 -28.48 12.80
CA PRO A 245 -7.52 -27.73 13.81
C PRO A 245 -6.82 -27.78 15.18
N GLY A 246 -6.74 -26.62 15.84
CA GLY A 246 -6.12 -26.50 17.16
C GLY A 246 -4.59 -26.53 17.18
N THR A 247 -3.93 -26.51 16.02
CA THR A 247 -2.46 -26.41 15.91
C THR A 247 -2.04 -25.12 15.23
N PRO A 248 -0.80 -24.63 15.48
CA PRO A 248 -0.25 -23.50 14.73
C PRO A 248 -0.14 -23.80 13.23
N SER A 249 -0.05 -22.73 12.43
CA SER A 249 0.11 -22.85 10.98
C SER A 249 1.51 -23.34 10.61
N ARG A 250 1.59 -24.54 10.02
CA ARG A 250 2.84 -25.10 9.47
C ARG A 250 3.47 -24.19 8.41
N VAL A 251 2.65 -23.51 7.61
CA VAL A 251 3.11 -22.55 6.60
C VAL A 251 3.81 -21.37 7.27
N ARG A 252 3.21 -20.79 8.31
CA ARG A 252 3.80 -19.64 9.02
C ARG A 252 5.06 -20.03 9.80
N GLU A 253 5.08 -21.23 10.37
CA GLU A 253 6.29 -21.79 10.99
C GLU A 253 7.41 -21.98 9.97
N ALA A 254 7.11 -22.53 8.79
CA ALA A 254 8.08 -22.67 7.71
C ALA A 254 8.62 -21.31 7.25
N VAL A 255 7.75 -20.31 7.07
CA VAL A 255 8.16 -18.93 6.76
C VAL A 255 9.12 -18.38 7.81
N ALA A 256 8.81 -18.51 9.10
CA ALA A 256 9.67 -18.03 10.17
C ALA A 256 11.05 -18.72 10.17
N GLN A 257 11.11 -20.00 9.81
CA GLN A 257 12.37 -20.74 9.69
C GLN A 257 13.20 -20.27 8.48
N GLU A 258 12.57 -20.05 7.32
CA GLU A 258 13.24 -19.57 6.11
C GLU A 258 13.79 -18.15 6.23
N LEU A 259 13.17 -17.34 7.10
CA LEU A 259 13.54 -15.95 7.34
C LEU A 259 14.38 -15.75 8.60
N SER A 260 14.89 -16.82 9.19
CA SER A 260 15.76 -16.73 10.35
C SER A 260 16.99 -15.85 10.04
N PRO A 261 17.36 -14.91 10.94
CA PRO A 261 18.47 -13.99 10.69
C PRO A 261 19.78 -14.73 10.37
N PRO A 262 20.42 -14.46 9.21
CA PRO A 262 21.71 -15.06 8.89
C PRO A 262 22.82 -14.51 9.78
N ALA A 263 23.86 -15.31 10.03
CA ALA A 263 25.03 -14.91 10.81
C ALA A 263 26.03 -14.09 9.97
N VAL A 264 25.54 -13.04 9.30
CA VAL A 264 26.35 -12.11 8.49
C VAL A 264 26.03 -10.67 8.87
N PRO A 265 26.97 -9.72 8.70
CA PRO A 265 26.69 -8.31 8.93
C PRO A 265 25.60 -7.76 7.98
N PHE A 266 24.78 -6.85 8.50
CA PHE A 266 23.70 -6.15 7.76
C PHE A 266 23.92 -4.62 7.76
N PRO A 267 25.00 -4.12 7.11
CA PRO A 267 25.33 -2.69 7.10
C PRO A 267 24.24 -1.84 6.43
N ASP A 268 23.49 -2.40 5.49
CA ASP A 268 22.39 -1.71 4.79
C ASP A 268 21.23 -1.39 5.72
N HIS A 269 20.85 -2.37 6.54
CA HIS A 269 19.82 -2.19 7.56
C HIS A 269 20.23 -1.12 8.56
N LEU A 270 21.51 -1.09 8.98
CA LEU A 270 22.02 -0.05 9.86
C LEU A 270 21.99 1.34 9.20
N ALA A 271 22.43 1.45 7.95
CA ALA A 271 22.39 2.72 7.21
C ALA A 271 20.96 3.26 7.10
N LEU A 272 19.98 2.39 6.83
CA LEU A 272 18.57 2.76 6.76
C LEU A 272 17.98 3.15 8.12
N VAL A 273 18.35 2.46 9.20
CA VAL A 273 17.96 2.84 10.57
C VAL A 273 18.50 4.23 10.93
N GLU A 274 19.76 4.52 10.58
CA GLU A 274 20.40 5.82 10.80
C GLU A 274 19.76 6.93 9.95
N LEU A 275 19.38 6.65 8.70
CA LEU A 275 18.68 7.59 7.82
C LEU A 275 17.25 7.88 8.27
N SER A 276 16.58 6.89 8.86
CA SER A 276 15.16 6.99 9.21
C SER A 276 14.93 7.57 10.61
N ARG A 277 15.85 8.41 11.13
CA ARG A 277 15.71 9.05 12.44
C ARG A 277 14.71 10.21 12.40
N ASP A 278 13.96 10.38 13.49
CA ASP A 278 13.10 11.54 13.71
C ASP A 278 13.91 12.77 14.18
N ARG A 279 13.20 13.87 14.44
CA ARG A 279 13.77 15.14 14.93
C ARG A 279 14.51 15.02 16.27
N ASP A 280 14.14 14.03 17.08
CA ASP A 280 14.79 13.74 18.37
C ASP A 280 15.95 12.75 18.22
N GLY A 281 16.28 12.37 16.98
CA GLY A 281 17.32 11.40 16.66
C GLY A 281 16.91 9.96 16.95
N ARG A 282 15.64 9.66 17.23
CA ARG A 282 15.17 8.28 17.46
C ARG A 282 14.91 7.60 16.12
N PRO A 283 15.29 6.32 15.93
CA PRO A 283 14.89 5.58 14.74
C PRO A 283 13.38 5.63 14.53
N ARG A 284 12.92 5.74 13.29
CA ARG A 284 11.51 5.65 12.88
C ARG A 284 11.46 5.06 11.48
N LEU A 285 11.71 3.76 11.40
CA LEU A 285 11.76 3.01 10.14
C LEU A 285 10.48 2.20 9.97
N LEU A 286 9.90 2.22 8.78
CA LEU A 286 8.74 1.41 8.41
C LEU A 286 9.21 0.27 7.50
N THR A 287 8.69 -0.93 7.69
CA THR A 287 9.05 -2.07 6.84
C THR A 287 7.87 -3.02 6.60
N THR A 288 7.87 -3.66 5.44
CA THR A 288 7.01 -4.79 5.11
C THR A 288 7.72 -6.13 5.31
N ASN A 289 9.00 -6.13 5.70
CA ASN A 289 9.74 -7.36 5.96
C ASN A 289 9.29 -7.99 7.27
N PHE A 290 9.26 -9.33 7.30
CA PHE A 290 8.97 -10.07 8.51
C PHE A 290 10.22 -10.31 9.36
N ASP A 291 11.41 -10.27 8.76
CA ASP A 291 12.69 -10.48 9.45
C ASP A 291 12.99 -9.37 10.47
N THR A 292 13.89 -9.64 11.42
CA THR A 292 14.27 -8.72 12.51
C THR A 292 15.65 -8.09 12.30
N LEU A 293 16.08 -7.96 11.04
CA LEU A 293 17.45 -7.51 10.74
C LEU A 293 17.66 -6.04 11.07
N PHE A 294 16.63 -5.19 10.97
CA PHE A 294 16.74 -3.78 11.38
C PHE A 294 16.96 -3.64 12.89
N GLU A 295 16.25 -4.41 13.70
CA GLU A 295 16.44 -4.42 15.15
C GLU A 295 17.82 -4.93 15.53
N ARG A 296 18.31 -5.99 14.86
CA ARG A 296 19.67 -6.50 15.08
C ARG A 296 20.73 -5.46 14.66
N ALA A 297 20.55 -4.78 13.52
CA ALA A 297 21.41 -3.66 13.09
C ALA A 297 21.52 -2.59 14.15
N ALA A 298 20.36 -2.15 14.67
CA ALA A 298 20.31 -1.13 15.70
C ALA A 298 20.99 -1.61 17.00
N HIS A 299 20.67 -2.82 17.43
CA HIS A 299 21.24 -3.42 18.64
C HIS A 299 22.77 -3.56 18.56
N ASP A 300 23.29 -4.11 17.47
CA ASP A 300 24.73 -4.36 17.28
C ASP A 300 25.52 -3.05 17.12
N ALA A 301 24.87 -1.99 16.63
CA ALA A 301 25.42 -0.64 16.61
C ALA A 301 25.34 0.09 17.96
N GLY A 302 24.86 -0.57 19.02
CA GLY A 302 24.75 -0.01 20.36
C GLY A 302 23.53 0.90 20.58
N MET A 303 22.55 0.89 19.69
CA MET A 303 21.28 1.58 19.90
C MET A 303 20.40 0.76 20.85
N LEU A 304 20.58 0.97 22.15
CA LEU A 304 19.84 0.25 23.17
C LEU A 304 18.37 0.68 23.20
N ASN A 305 17.46 -0.29 23.42
CA ASN A 305 16.03 -0.07 23.64
C ASN A 305 15.27 0.57 22.47
N VAL A 306 15.68 0.35 21.22
CA VAL A 306 14.86 0.74 20.06
C VAL A 306 13.57 -0.08 20.06
N PRO A 307 12.38 0.55 20.18
CA PRO A 307 11.12 -0.19 20.18
C PRO A 307 10.89 -0.91 18.85
N SER A 308 10.28 -2.10 18.88
CA SER A 308 9.79 -2.79 17.68
C SER A 308 8.28 -3.02 17.80
N TYR A 309 7.51 -2.36 16.93
CA TYR A 309 6.06 -2.51 16.86
C TYR A 309 5.66 -3.18 15.57
N ALA A 310 4.56 -3.94 15.59
CA ALA A 310 4.15 -4.74 14.45
C ALA A 310 2.63 -4.84 14.33
N GLY A 311 2.14 -4.85 13.10
CA GLY A 311 0.72 -5.01 12.78
C GLY A 311 -0.16 -3.95 13.46
N VAL A 312 -1.32 -4.39 13.95
CA VAL A 312 -2.30 -3.53 14.65
C VAL A 312 -1.78 -2.92 15.96
N SER A 313 -0.65 -3.42 16.49
CA SER A 313 -0.03 -2.87 17.71
C SER A 313 0.87 -1.67 17.42
N MET A 314 1.06 -1.30 16.15
CA MET A 314 1.82 -0.11 15.78
C MET A 314 1.20 1.16 16.38
N PRO A 315 2.04 2.10 16.86
CA PRO A 315 1.58 3.37 17.39
C PRO A 315 0.90 4.19 16.30
N ARG A 316 -0.06 5.03 16.67
CA ARG A 316 -0.64 6.01 15.75
C ARG A 316 0.46 6.87 15.15
N ALA A 317 0.46 7.02 13.82
CA ALA A 317 1.41 7.89 13.14
C ALA A 317 1.30 9.34 13.64
N GLY A 318 2.43 9.98 13.90
CA GLY A 318 2.56 11.32 14.46
C GLY A 318 2.35 11.43 15.98
N GLY A 319 2.09 10.32 16.68
CA GLY A 319 1.98 10.31 18.15
C GLY A 319 3.33 10.18 18.87
N ASP A 320 3.37 10.39 20.19
CA ASP A 320 4.63 10.38 20.96
C ASP A 320 5.41 9.05 20.90
N ARG A 321 4.69 7.93 20.71
CA ARG A 321 5.27 6.58 20.58
C ARG A 321 5.67 6.23 19.16
N ASP A 322 5.48 7.15 18.22
CA ASP A 322 5.77 6.96 16.80
C ASP A 322 7.27 7.03 16.49
N HIS A 323 7.98 6.01 16.97
CA HIS A 323 9.39 5.78 16.72
C HIS A 323 9.68 4.29 16.96
N GLY A 324 10.84 3.84 16.55
CA GLY A 324 11.28 2.45 16.54
C GLY A 324 11.32 1.85 15.14
N ILE A 325 11.34 0.53 15.10
CA ILE A 325 11.15 -0.28 13.90
C ILE A 325 9.68 -0.69 13.82
N LEU A 326 9.02 -0.34 12.72
CA LEU A 326 7.58 -0.43 12.53
C LEU A 326 7.29 -1.46 11.43
N HIS A 327 6.80 -2.64 11.80
CA HIS A 327 6.50 -3.72 10.87
C HIS A 327 5.04 -3.67 10.43
N LEU A 328 4.80 -3.13 9.24
CA LEU A 328 3.46 -3.05 8.66
C LEU A 328 2.86 -4.43 8.43
N HIS A 329 3.67 -5.40 8.01
CA HIS A 329 3.18 -6.75 7.70
C HIS A 329 3.36 -7.74 8.86
N GLY A 330 3.76 -7.28 10.04
CA GLY A 330 4.11 -8.16 11.14
C GLY A 330 5.58 -8.59 11.13
N ARG A 331 6.01 -9.30 12.17
CA ARG A 331 7.39 -9.81 12.29
C ARG A 331 7.44 -11.23 12.85
N ILE A 332 8.52 -11.93 12.52
CA ILE A 332 8.88 -13.20 13.15
C ILE A 332 9.42 -12.98 14.57
N ALA A 333 9.48 -14.06 15.35
CA ALA A 333 10.10 -14.01 16.67
C ALA A 333 11.63 -13.89 16.57
N ASP A 334 12.23 -13.21 17.55
CA ASP A 334 13.68 -13.15 17.72
C ASP A 334 14.04 -13.36 19.18
N ALA A 335 14.59 -14.53 19.50
CA ALA A 335 14.96 -14.89 20.87
C ALA A 335 16.13 -14.05 21.41
N THR A 336 17.04 -13.59 20.53
CA THR A 336 18.21 -12.78 20.95
C THR A 336 17.75 -11.41 21.44
N LEU A 337 16.72 -10.86 20.78
CA LEU A 337 16.17 -9.54 21.08
C LEU A 337 14.92 -9.59 21.96
N ASN A 338 14.52 -10.78 22.43
CA ASN A 338 13.29 -11.01 23.18
C ASN A 338 12.03 -10.46 22.48
N LEU A 339 11.96 -10.64 21.16
CA LEU A 339 10.81 -10.23 20.34
C LEU A 339 9.91 -11.44 20.08
N GLY A 340 8.62 -11.30 20.38
CA GLY A 340 7.61 -12.30 20.06
C GLY A 340 7.15 -12.22 18.59
N LEU A 341 6.78 -13.39 18.05
CA LEU A 341 6.05 -13.52 16.78
C LEU A 341 4.75 -12.72 16.85
N THR A 342 4.42 -12.02 15.77
CA THR A 342 3.11 -11.38 15.61
C THR A 342 2.32 -12.01 14.49
N ASP A 343 1.05 -11.61 14.36
CA ASP A 343 0.28 -11.92 13.16
C ASP A 343 0.98 -11.34 11.93
N LEU A 344 1.12 -12.17 10.89
CA LEU A 344 1.77 -11.81 9.63
C LEU A 344 0.72 -11.55 8.56
N ILE A 345 0.91 -10.49 7.79
CA ILE A 345 0.20 -10.26 6.53
C ILE A 345 0.90 -11.07 5.45
N LEU A 346 0.56 -12.36 5.36
CA LEU A 346 1.24 -13.33 4.50
C LEU A 346 0.37 -13.78 3.33
N THR A 347 -0.92 -13.98 3.59
CA THR A 347 -1.85 -14.59 2.64
C THR A 347 -2.85 -13.58 2.11
N SER A 348 -3.50 -13.90 0.99
CA SER A 348 -4.56 -13.05 0.39
C SER A 348 -5.67 -12.66 1.38
N ALA A 349 -5.97 -13.54 2.34
CA ALA A 349 -6.93 -13.26 3.40
C ALA A 349 -6.42 -12.23 4.41
N ASP A 350 -5.12 -12.27 4.75
CA ASP A 350 -4.52 -11.29 5.66
C ASP A 350 -4.42 -9.91 4.99
N PHE A 351 -4.08 -9.87 3.70
CA PHE A 351 -4.12 -8.63 2.92
C PHE A 351 -5.53 -8.05 2.85
N GLY A 352 -6.52 -8.89 2.53
CA GLY A 352 -7.93 -8.49 2.53
C GLY A 352 -8.39 -7.97 3.88
N GLU A 353 -7.91 -8.57 4.98
CA GLU A 353 -8.18 -8.08 6.33
C GLU A 353 -7.59 -6.70 6.58
N ALA A 354 -6.27 -6.56 6.40
CA ALA A 354 -5.50 -5.40 6.83
C ALA A 354 -5.73 -4.17 5.94
N TYR A 355 -5.86 -4.35 4.64
CA TYR A 355 -5.97 -3.25 3.67
C TYR A 355 -7.42 -2.92 3.27
N LEU A 356 -8.33 -3.91 3.30
CA LEU A 356 -9.71 -3.72 2.80
C LEU A 356 -10.75 -3.73 3.93
N ARG A 357 -10.87 -4.85 4.67
CA ARG A 357 -11.98 -5.02 5.63
C ARG A 357 -11.83 -4.12 6.84
N SER A 358 -10.70 -4.21 7.54
CA SER A 358 -10.37 -3.29 8.63
C SER A 358 -9.78 -1.99 8.09
N GLY A 359 -9.02 -2.06 6.98
CA GLY A 359 -8.34 -0.94 6.34
C GLY A 359 -7.29 -0.25 7.21
N TRP A 360 -6.80 -0.92 8.26
CA TRP A 360 -5.87 -0.30 9.21
C TRP A 360 -4.52 0.02 8.55
N ALA A 361 -4.02 -0.87 7.68
CA ALA A 361 -2.74 -0.67 7.00
C ALA A 361 -2.83 0.48 5.99
N SER A 362 -3.94 0.55 5.23
CA SER A 362 -4.21 1.62 4.28
C SER A 362 -4.23 3.00 4.95
N ARG A 363 -4.96 3.13 6.06
CA ARG A 363 -5.01 4.38 6.83
C ARG A 363 -3.65 4.75 7.40
N TYR A 364 -2.88 3.77 7.87
CA TYR A 364 -1.56 4.02 8.42
C TYR A 364 -0.61 4.65 7.39
N ILE A 365 -0.57 4.11 6.18
CA ILE A 365 0.27 4.63 5.09
C ILE A 365 -0.21 6.01 4.65
N GLU A 366 -1.52 6.21 4.55
CA GLU A 366 -2.09 7.53 4.26
C GLU A 366 -1.65 8.57 5.32
N ASP A 367 -1.80 8.26 6.61
CA ASP A 367 -1.35 9.14 7.70
C ASP A 367 0.14 9.45 7.60
N ARG A 368 0.97 8.45 7.25
CA ARG A 368 2.42 8.65 7.04
C ARG A 368 2.73 9.63 5.94
N MET A 369 2.04 9.51 4.80
CA MET A 369 2.23 10.38 3.65
C MET A 369 1.77 11.83 3.92
N ARG A 370 0.83 12.03 4.85
CA ARG A 370 0.43 13.36 5.32
C ARG A 370 1.45 13.98 6.29
N LEU A 371 2.16 13.16 7.06
CA LEU A 371 3.13 13.63 8.06
C LEU A 371 4.50 14.00 7.49
N GLY A 372 4.90 13.40 6.37
CA GLY A 372 6.21 13.67 5.81
C GLY A 372 6.53 12.86 4.56
N THR A 373 7.75 13.05 4.05
CA THR A 373 8.25 12.40 2.84
C THR A 373 8.40 10.89 3.07
N LEU A 374 7.80 10.09 2.18
CA LEU A 374 7.97 8.63 2.21
C LEU A 374 9.07 8.22 1.23
N VAL A 375 9.99 7.35 1.66
CA VAL A 375 11.12 6.88 0.83
C VAL A 375 11.07 5.37 0.72
N LEU A 376 10.81 4.85 -0.49
CA LEU A 376 10.77 3.44 -0.78
C LEU A 376 12.18 2.92 -1.09
N VAL A 377 12.60 1.86 -0.41
CA VAL A 377 13.90 1.18 -0.65
C VAL A 377 13.70 -0.32 -0.67
N GLY A 378 14.26 -1.00 -1.67
CA GLY A 378 14.14 -2.45 -1.83
C GLY A 378 12.69 -2.91 -2.02
N TYR A 379 11.84 -2.04 -2.56
CA TYR A 379 10.41 -2.29 -2.73
C TYR A 379 10.12 -2.86 -4.11
N GLY A 380 9.77 -4.14 -4.18
CA GLY A 380 9.35 -4.80 -5.42
C GLY A 380 7.87 -4.59 -5.74
N ALA A 381 7.48 -4.91 -6.98
CA ALA A 381 6.08 -4.87 -7.43
C ALA A 381 5.19 -6.00 -6.85
N GLU A 382 5.72 -6.78 -5.91
CA GLU A 382 5.16 -8.03 -5.38
C GLU A 382 4.06 -7.77 -4.33
N ASP A 383 4.05 -6.60 -3.68
CA ASP A 383 2.92 -6.19 -2.81
C ASP A 383 1.86 -5.45 -3.64
N ALA A 384 0.93 -6.23 -4.19
CA ALA A 384 -0.17 -5.71 -4.99
C ALA A 384 -1.07 -4.74 -4.22
N ALA A 385 -1.24 -4.93 -2.90
CA ALA A 385 -2.10 -4.10 -2.07
C ALA A 385 -1.49 -2.71 -1.85
N MET A 386 -0.21 -2.65 -1.47
CA MET A 386 0.51 -1.37 -1.35
C MET A 386 0.59 -0.65 -2.70
N ARG A 387 0.86 -1.38 -3.79
CA ARG A 387 0.92 -0.80 -5.13
C ARG A 387 -0.38 -0.08 -5.46
N LEU A 388 -1.51 -0.77 -5.30
CA LEU A 388 -2.83 -0.19 -5.58
C LEU A 388 -3.14 0.99 -4.65
N LEU A 389 -2.74 0.91 -3.37
CA LEU A 389 -2.91 1.99 -2.42
C LEU A 389 -2.16 3.25 -2.85
N LEU A 390 -0.88 3.13 -3.20
CA LEU A 390 -0.05 4.26 -3.63
C LEU A 390 -0.59 4.88 -4.93
N GLU A 391 -1.04 4.06 -5.88
CA GLU A 391 -1.71 4.52 -7.11
C GLU A 391 -3.00 5.29 -6.81
N THR A 392 -3.81 4.80 -5.86
CA THR A 392 -5.07 5.46 -5.47
C THR A 392 -4.81 6.80 -4.79
N LEU A 393 -3.81 6.86 -3.89
CA LEU A 393 -3.45 8.08 -3.18
C LEU A 393 -2.88 9.16 -4.12
N ASP A 394 -2.16 8.76 -5.17
CA ASP A 394 -1.69 9.69 -6.19
C ASP A 394 -2.83 10.23 -7.08
N ALA A 395 -3.76 9.35 -7.51
CA ALA A 395 -4.91 9.77 -8.29
C ALA A 395 -5.78 10.83 -7.57
N ASP A 396 -5.82 10.77 -6.23
CA ASP A 396 -6.51 11.74 -5.39
C ASP A 396 -5.62 12.90 -4.91
N ARG A 397 -4.37 13.04 -5.38
CA ARG A 397 -3.44 14.10 -4.92
C ARG A 397 -3.96 15.52 -5.17
N ASP A 398 -4.76 15.72 -6.22
CA ASP A 398 -5.45 16.99 -6.48
C ASP A 398 -6.48 17.35 -5.38
N ARG A 399 -7.06 16.33 -4.75
CA ARG A 399 -8.03 16.45 -3.65
C ARG A 399 -7.32 16.54 -2.30
N PHE A 400 -6.17 15.88 -2.15
CA PHE A 400 -5.37 15.85 -0.92
C PHE A 400 -4.01 16.55 -1.12
N ARG A 401 -4.05 17.89 -1.16
CA ARG A 401 -2.85 18.74 -1.37
C ARG A 401 -1.82 18.70 -0.24
N ASP A 402 -2.17 18.09 0.88
CA ASP A 402 -1.32 17.91 2.06
C ASP A 402 -0.49 16.62 2.01
N LEU A 403 -0.63 15.78 0.97
CA LEU A 403 0.24 14.64 0.75
C LEU A 403 1.64 15.09 0.33
N HIS A 404 2.65 14.61 1.07
CA HIS A 404 4.05 14.87 0.75
C HIS A 404 4.51 14.05 -0.46
N ASP A 405 5.73 14.33 -0.92
CA ASP A 405 6.33 13.58 -2.01
C ASP A 405 6.76 12.17 -1.57
N ILE A 406 6.69 11.23 -2.51
CA ILE A 406 7.21 9.87 -2.35
C ILE A 406 8.41 9.72 -3.27
N TYR A 407 9.51 9.19 -2.75
CA TYR A 407 10.70 8.84 -3.52
C TYR A 407 10.90 7.34 -3.55
N ALA A 408 11.46 6.80 -4.62
CA ALA A 408 11.87 5.40 -4.70
C ALA A 408 13.33 5.30 -5.16
N PHE A 409 14.16 4.62 -4.36
CA PHE A 409 15.52 4.27 -4.77
C PHE A 409 15.44 2.96 -5.56
N GLU A 410 15.76 3.02 -6.86
CA GLU A 410 15.47 1.93 -7.80
C GLU A 410 16.63 1.70 -8.78
N LEU A 411 16.74 0.46 -9.25
CA LEU A 411 17.61 0.13 -10.38
C LEU A 411 17.03 0.71 -11.68
N GLY A 412 17.81 1.55 -12.36
CA GLY A 412 17.43 2.15 -13.63
C GLY A 412 17.25 1.11 -14.73
N THR A 413 16.08 1.11 -15.36
CA THR A 413 15.72 0.34 -16.55
C THR A 413 15.03 1.28 -17.56
N PRO A 414 14.85 0.89 -18.83
CA PRO A 414 14.20 1.74 -19.82
C PRO A 414 12.77 2.19 -19.44
N ILE A 415 12.11 1.47 -18.53
CA ILE A 415 10.71 1.70 -18.16
C ILE A 415 10.49 2.03 -16.67
N SER A 416 11.47 1.78 -15.78
CA SER A 416 11.32 1.95 -14.32
C SER A 416 10.88 3.37 -13.95
N ALA A 417 11.51 4.39 -14.54
CA ALA A 417 11.14 5.77 -14.26
C ALA A 417 9.68 6.05 -14.57
N SER A 418 9.21 5.56 -15.72
CA SER A 418 7.85 5.76 -16.21
C SER A 418 6.84 5.03 -15.34
N ILE A 419 7.17 3.80 -14.90
CA ILE A 419 6.34 3.01 -13.98
C ILE A 419 6.16 3.75 -12.65
N TRP A 420 7.23 4.27 -12.05
CA TRP A 420 7.14 4.99 -10.78
C TRP A 420 6.42 6.34 -10.92
N LYS A 421 6.71 7.09 -11.99
CA LYS A 421 6.04 8.37 -12.26
C LYS A 421 4.54 8.22 -12.51
N ALA A 422 4.12 7.13 -13.15
CA ALA A 422 2.70 6.83 -13.35
C ALA A 422 1.94 6.55 -12.04
N LYS A 423 2.67 6.31 -10.94
CA LYS A 423 2.15 6.09 -9.59
C LYS A 423 2.35 7.30 -8.67
N GLY A 424 2.75 8.46 -9.20
CA GLY A 424 3.06 9.65 -8.39
C GLY A 424 4.37 9.60 -7.64
N ILE A 425 5.19 8.58 -7.86
CA ILE A 425 6.43 8.34 -7.13
C ILE A 425 7.59 8.91 -7.93
N LYS A 426 8.50 9.62 -7.25
CA LYS A 426 9.69 10.23 -7.83
C LYS A 426 10.85 9.21 -7.79
N PRO A 427 11.19 8.56 -8.90
CA PRO A 427 12.28 7.60 -8.92
C PRO A 427 13.64 8.32 -8.80
N ILE A 428 14.55 7.71 -8.05
CA ILE A 428 15.99 8.02 -8.01
C ILE A 428 16.67 6.77 -8.55
N GLU A 429 17.09 6.82 -9.82
CA GLU A 429 17.55 5.65 -10.56
C GLU A 429 19.07 5.49 -10.49
N PHE A 430 19.50 4.27 -10.18
CA PHE A 430 20.91 3.89 -10.06
C PHE A 430 21.30 2.88 -11.12
N SER A 431 22.59 2.78 -11.42
CA SER A 431 23.12 1.82 -12.40
C SER A 431 23.24 0.39 -11.86
N SER A 432 23.27 0.22 -10.53
CA SER A 432 23.40 -1.08 -9.87
C SER A 432 22.82 -1.02 -8.46
N TYR A 433 22.51 -2.19 -7.88
CA TYR A 433 22.11 -2.28 -6.48
C TYR A 433 23.22 -1.85 -5.52
N ASP A 434 24.50 -2.11 -5.85
CA ASP A 434 25.61 -1.67 -5.01
C ASP A 434 25.68 -0.14 -4.95
N ALA A 435 25.49 0.54 -6.09
CA ALA A 435 25.43 2.01 -6.12
C ALA A 435 24.29 2.59 -5.26
N ILE A 436 23.14 1.89 -5.14
CA ILE A 436 22.05 2.29 -4.25
C ILE A 436 22.52 2.26 -2.80
N TYR A 437 23.02 1.11 -2.34
CA TYR A 437 23.34 0.92 -0.93
C TYR A 437 24.62 1.67 -0.51
N ASP A 438 25.60 1.82 -1.40
CA ASP A 438 26.77 2.67 -1.16
C ASP A 438 26.36 4.14 -1.01
N THR A 439 25.41 4.60 -1.82
CA THR A 439 24.82 5.95 -1.69
C THR A 439 24.07 6.10 -0.37
N LEU A 440 23.26 5.12 0.02
CA LEU A 440 22.52 5.14 1.29
C LEU A 440 23.47 5.14 2.50
N ALA A 441 24.57 4.37 2.45
CA ALA A 441 25.58 4.35 3.51
C ALA A 441 26.26 5.72 3.68
N GLU A 442 26.70 6.34 2.60
CA GLU A 442 27.30 7.68 2.64
C GLU A 442 26.28 8.77 3.02
N PHE A 443 25.02 8.63 2.57
CA PHE A 443 23.95 9.53 2.97
C PHE A 443 23.66 9.40 4.48
N ALA A 444 23.68 8.20 5.05
CA ALA A 444 23.53 7.99 6.48
C ALA A 444 24.65 8.69 7.28
N ARG A 445 25.90 8.60 6.81
CA ARG A 445 27.04 9.33 7.41
C ARG A 445 26.82 10.84 7.36
N TYR A 446 26.39 11.37 6.21
CA TYR A 446 26.07 12.78 6.07
C TYR A 446 24.95 13.21 7.04
N ALA A 447 23.87 12.45 7.13
CA ALA A 447 22.71 12.77 7.97
C ALA A 447 23.07 12.81 9.46
N LYS A 448 23.93 11.90 9.92
CA LYS A 448 24.36 11.82 11.32
C LYS A 448 25.24 13.00 11.75
N GLN A 449 26.19 13.41 10.91
CA GLN A 449 27.15 14.48 11.22
C GLN A 449 27.45 15.36 9.99
N PRO A 450 26.52 16.27 9.60
CA PRO A 450 26.69 17.06 8.38
C PRO A 450 27.91 18.01 8.40
N ALA A 451 28.38 18.41 9.59
CA ALA A 451 29.53 19.30 9.75
C ALA A 451 30.87 18.55 9.56
N ASP A 452 31.00 17.39 10.19
CA ASP A 452 32.23 16.59 10.12
C ASP A 452 32.38 15.96 8.73
N TYR A 453 31.27 15.48 8.14
CA TYR A 453 31.25 14.98 6.76
C TYR A 453 31.77 16.02 5.76
N ARG A 454 31.33 17.28 5.89
CA ARG A 454 31.81 18.38 5.01
C ARG A 454 33.30 18.64 5.20
N ARG A 455 33.81 18.58 6.44
CA ARG A 455 35.23 18.78 6.75
C ARG A 455 36.09 17.66 6.15
N GLU A 456 35.67 16.40 6.28
CA GLU A 456 36.35 15.22 5.72
C GLU A 456 36.40 15.28 4.19
N ARG A 457 35.26 15.54 3.53
CA ARG A 457 35.19 15.68 2.06
C ARG A 457 36.10 16.79 1.53
N LEU A 458 36.11 17.96 2.19
CA LEU A 458 37.01 19.05 1.82
C LEU A 458 38.48 18.65 2.00
N GLY A 459 38.82 17.94 3.07
CA GLY A 459 40.17 17.41 3.28
C GLY A 459 40.61 16.43 2.20
N GLN A 460 39.73 15.53 1.75
CA GLN A 460 40.03 14.59 0.66
C GLN A 460 40.25 15.29 -0.68
N ILE A 461 39.40 16.27 -1.02
CA ILE A 461 39.52 17.05 -2.27
C ILE A 461 40.81 17.89 -2.26
N LEU A 462 41.16 18.50 -1.13
CA LEU A 462 42.37 19.32 -1.00
C LEU A 462 43.64 18.46 -0.90
N GLY A 463 43.55 17.23 -0.37
CA GLY A 463 44.67 16.29 -0.25
C GLY A 463 45.08 15.62 -1.57
N THR A 464 44.11 15.29 -2.44
CA THR A 464 44.38 14.71 -3.77
C THR A 464 44.93 15.71 -4.78
N GLY A 465 44.80 17.02 -4.52
CA GLY A 465 45.38 18.09 -5.33
C GLY A 465 46.90 18.29 -5.17
N SER A 466 47.58 17.54 -4.28
CA SER A 466 48.99 17.77 -3.94
C SER A 466 50.01 16.83 -4.61
N VAL A 467 49.57 15.87 -5.45
CA VAL A 467 50.46 14.84 -6.04
C VAL A 467 50.82 15.11 -7.52
N GLY A 468 50.45 16.27 -8.07
CA GLY A 468 50.60 16.57 -9.51
C GLY A 468 51.65 17.64 -9.86
N GLY A 469 52.73 17.79 -9.10
CA GLY A 469 53.74 18.81 -9.36
C GLY A 469 55.14 18.39 -8.95
N SER A 470 55.83 17.67 -9.83
CA SER A 470 57.29 17.52 -9.83
C SER A 470 57.79 17.40 -11.24
#